data_AF-A0A2T0RJA3-F1
#
_entry.id   AF-A0A2T0RJA3-F1
#
_cell.length_a   1.000
_cell.length_b   1.000
_cell.length_c   1.000
_cell.angle_alpha   90.00
_cell.angle_beta   90.00
_cell.angle_gamma   90.00
#
_symmetry.space_group_name_H-M   'P 1'
#
loop_
_entity.id
_entity.type
_entity.pdbx_description
1 polymer ?
#
loop_
_entity_poly.entity_id
_entity_poly.type
_entity_poly.pdbx_seq_one_letter_code
_entity_poly.pdbx_strand_id
1 'polypeptide(L)' 'MAEKQCDWRDRDLARMNFWELRALYVRLLVSGATSSDEQTYLKDIGFRLDDMYGTAWRLGKEPVFH' A
#
# COMPACT_ATOMS: atom_id res chain seq x y z
N MET A 1 9.89 17.30 -16.42
CA MET A 1 10.76 16.70 -15.40
C MET A 1 9.87 16.07 -14.34
N ALA A 2 9.48 14.80 -14.49
CA ALA A 2 8.47 14.17 -13.61
C ALA A 2 8.83 12.71 -13.27
N GLU A 3 10.12 12.40 -13.08
CA GLU A 3 10.58 11.01 -13.00
C GLU A 3 11.24 10.63 -11.66
N LYS A 4 11.31 11.54 -10.68
CA LYS A 4 11.96 11.25 -9.39
C LYS A 4 11.04 10.93 -8.23
N GLN A 5 9.71 10.95 -8.40
CA GLN A 5 8.79 10.74 -7.28
C GLN A 5 8.39 9.27 -7.06
N CYS A 6 8.45 8.42 -8.10
CA CYS A 6 8.10 7.00 -8.00
C CYS A 6 9.18 6.14 -7.30
N ASP A 7 10.47 6.48 -7.43
CA ASP A 7 11.58 5.62 -6.92
C ASP A 7 11.67 5.58 -5.39
N TRP A 8 11.38 6.70 -4.71
CA TRP A 8 11.44 6.75 -3.23
C TRP A 8 10.23 6.08 -2.59
N ARG A 9 9.04 6.24 -3.19
CA ARG A 9 7.79 5.66 -2.67
C ARG A 9 7.85 4.14 -2.68
N ASP A 10 8.33 3.52 -3.76
CA ASP A 10 8.44 2.06 -3.83
C ASP A 10 9.47 1.51 -2.84
N ARG A 11 10.61 2.19 -2.69
CA ARG A 11 11.61 1.82 -1.66
C ARG A 11 11.10 1.93 -0.24
N ASP A 12 10.26 2.93 0.05
CA ASP A 12 9.67 3.12 1.38
C ASP A 12 8.65 1.99 1.67
N LEU A 13 7.79 1.67 0.69
CA LEU A 13 6.84 0.56 0.78
C LEU A 13 7.53 -0.80 0.98
N ALA A 14 8.69 -1.00 0.34
CA ALA A 14 9.47 -2.23 0.47
C ALA A 14 10.03 -2.48 1.88
N ARG A 15 10.15 -1.43 2.70
CA ARG A 15 10.69 -1.51 4.07
C ARG A 15 9.60 -1.55 5.14
N MET A 16 8.34 -1.35 4.74
CA MET A 16 7.20 -1.31 5.65
C MET A 16 6.71 -2.72 6.01
N ASN A 17 6.32 -2.88 7.26
CA ASN A 17 5.69 -4.09 7.75
C ASN A 17 4.20 -4.14 7.33
N PHE A 18 3.56 -5.30 7.46
CA PHE A 18 2.14 -5.50 7.16
C PHE A 18 1.23 -4.38 7.71
N TRP A 19 1.37 -4.08 9.00
CA TRP A 19 0.54 -3.09 9.68
C TRP A 19 0.78 -1.67 9.18
N GLU A 20 2.01 -1.34 8.80
CA GLU A 20 2.34 -0.01 8.27
C GLU A 20 1.74 0.18 6.88
N LEU A 21 1.93 -0.79 5.97
CA LEU A 21 1.31 -0.79 4.64
C LEU A 21 -0.21 -0.68 4.73
N ARG A 22 -0.82 -1.47 5.61
CA ARG A 22 -2.28 -1.47 5.80
C ARG A 22 -2.78 -0.16 6.40
N ALA A 23 -2.09 0.39 7.39
CA ALA A 23 -2.45 1.70 7.97
C ALA A 23 -2.37 2.80 6.91
N LEU A 24 -1.36 2.75 6.03
CA LEU A 24 -1.17 3.71 4.95
C LEU A 24 -2.28 3.59 3.89
N TYR A 25 -2.63 2.36 3.51
CA TYR A 25 -3.78 2.08 2.63
C TYR A 25 -5.09 2.63 3.20
N VAL A 26 -5.40 2.30 4.47
CA VAL A 26 -6.63 2.77 5.13
C VAL A 26 -6.63 4.29 5.26
N ARG A 27 -5.49 4.90 5.58
CA ARG A 27 -5.38 6.36 5.67
C ARG A 27 -5.67 7.04 4.33
N LEU A 28 -5.09 6.54 3.23
CA LEU A 28 -5.37 7.07 1.89
C LEU A 28 -6.83 6.86 1.47
N LEU A 29 -7.43 5.73 1.86
CA LEU A 29 -8.82 5.42 1.59
C LEU A 29 -9.78 6.34 2.37
N VAL A 30 -9.48 6.58 3.65
CA VAL A 30 -10.24 7.48 4.53
C VAL A 30 -10.06 8.95 4.15
N SER A 31 -8.85 9.35 3.76
CA SER A 31 -8.58 10.70 3.25
C SER A 31 -9.31 10.98 1.92
N GLY A 32 -9.82 9.94 1.24
CA GLY A 32 -10.50 10.07 -0.03
C GLY A 32 -9.53 10.49 -1.12
N ALA A 33 -8.55 9.64 -1.44
CA ALA A 33 -7.60 9.83 -2.53
C ALA A 33 -8.29 10.39 -3.79
N THR A 34 -8.11 11.69 -4.03
CA THR A 34 -8.80 12.45 -5.10
C THR A 34 -7.87 12.69 -6.28
N SER A 35 -6.57 12.73 -6.03
CA SER A 35 -5.55 12.92 -7.07
C SER A 35 -5.23 11.60 -7.77
N SER A 36 -4.94 11.65 -9.07
CA SER A 36 -4.51 10.46 -9.84
C SER A 36 -3.29 9.76 -9.24
N ASP A 37 -2.34 10.54 -8.70
CA ASP A 37 -1.18 10.02 -7.97
C ASP A 37 -1.56 9.24 -6.70
N GLU A 38 -2.50 9.75 -5.92
CA GLU A 38 -2.96 9.10 -4.68
C GLU A 38 -3.72 7.81 -4.98
N GLN A 39 -4.53 7.81 -6.03
CA GLN A 39 -5.23 6.61 -6.49
C GLN A 39 -4.26 5.55 -7.01
N THR A 40 -3.22 5.97 -7.73
CA THR A 40 -2.16 5.07 -8.22
C THR A 40 -1.41 4.49 -7.04
N TYR A 41 -1.03 5.33 -6.08
CA TYR A 41 -0.32 4.91 -4.88
C TYR A 41 -1.14 3.96 -4.00
N LEU A 42 -2.45 4.21 -3.86
CA LEU A 42 -3.38 3.32 -3.16
C LEU A 42 -3.47 1.95 -3.86
N LYS A 43 -3.45 1.92 -5.19
CA LYS A 43 -3.39 0.66 -5.95
C LYS A 43 -2.07 -0.07 -5.73
N ASP A 44 -0.93 0.62 -5.79
CA ASP A 44 0.39 0.02 -5.57
C ASP A 44 0.50 -0.63 -4.18
N ILE A 45 0.06 0.07 -3.13
CA ILE A 45 0.02 -0.48 -1.77
C ILE A 45 -0.88 -1.73 -1.71
N GLY A 46 -2.06 -1.66 -2.35
CA GLY A 46 -2.99 -2.77 -2.42
C GLY A 46 -2.41 -3.99 -3.14
N PHE A 47 -1.73 -3.78 -4.27
CA PHE A 47 -1.06 -4.84 -5.02
C PHE A 47 0.06 -5.49 -4.21
N ARG A 48 0.87 -4.69 -3.52
CA ARG A 48 1.96 -5.21 -2.70
C ARG A 48 1.47 -6.01 -1.50
N LEU A 49 0.39 -5.54 -0.87
CA LEU A 49 -0.28 -6.30 0.18
C LEU A 49 -0.85 -7.61 -0.39
N ASP A 50 -1.43 -7.61 -1.59
CA ASP A 50 -1.95 -8.82 -2.25
C ASP A 50 -0.84 -9.81 -2.61
N ASP A 51 0.30 -9.32 -3.11
CA ASP A 51 1.48 -10.13 -3.46
C ASP A 51 2.11 -10.81 -2.25
N MET A 52 2.32 -10.06 -1.16
CA MET A 52 2.98 -10.57 0.03
C MET A 52 2.08 -11.42 0.92
N TYR A 53 0.81 -11.05 1.02
CA TYR A 53 -0.11 -11.54 2.06
C TYR A 53 -1.39 -12.18 1.48
N GLY A 54 -1.56 -12.19 0.16
CA GLY A 54 -2.77 -12.62 -0.52
C GLY A 54 -3.97 -11.72 -0.22
N THR A 55 -5.15 -12.03 -0.74
CA THR A 55 -6.37 -11.24 -0.47
C THR A 55 -6.82 -11.23 1.01
N ALA A 56 -6.18 -12.02 1.87
CA ALA A 56 -6.49 -12.12 3.31
C ALA A 56 -6.29 -10.81 4.08
N TRP A 57 -5.37 -9.95 3.65
CA TRP A 57 -5.12 -8.64 4.29
C TRP A 57 -6.36 -7.74 4.29
N ARG A 58 -7.25 -7.90 3.30
CA ARG A 58 -8.49 -7.13 3.15
C ARG A 58 -9.53 -7.47 4.21
N LEU A 59 -9.50 -8.70 4.72
CA LEU A 59 -10.36 -9.15 5.84
C LEU A 59 -9.86 -8.64 7.18
N GLY A 60 -8.71 -7.98 7.17
CA GLY A 60 -8.16 -7.33 8.32
C GLY A 60 -7.53 -8.24 9.36
N LYS A 61 -7.28 -9.49 8.98
CA LYS A 61 -6.50 -10.44 9.77
C LYS A 61 -5.06 -10.39 9.29
N GLU A 62 -4.13 -10.37 10.23
CA GLU A 62 -2.74 -10.65 9.93
C GLU A 62 -2.68 -12.07 9.35
N PRO A 63 -2.11 -12.29 8.16
CA PRO A 63 -1.97 -13.64 7.63
C PRO A 63 -1.02 -14.39 8.55
N VAL A 64 -1.55 -15.38 9.24
CA VAL A 64 -0.74 -16.29 10.04
C VAL A 64 -0.02 -17.19 9.05
N PHE A 65 1.25 -16.87 8.75
CA PHE A 65 2.13 -17.80 8.05
C PHE A 65 2.35 -19.01 8.98
N HIS A 66 1.79 -20.15 8.59
CA HIS A 66 2.02 -21.45 9.24
C HIS A 66 3.27 -22.12 8.68
#